data_AF-A0A2E2BFR7-F1
#
_entry.id   AF-A0A2E2BFR7-F1
#
_cell.length_a   1.000
_cell.length_b   1.000
_cell.length_c   1.000
_cell.angle_alpha   90.00
_cell.angle_beta   90.00
_cell.angle_gamma   90.00
#
_symmetry.space_group_name_H-M   'P 1'
#
loop_
_entity.id
_entity.type
_entity.pdbx_description
1 polymer ?
#
loop_
_entity_poly.entity_id
_entity_poly.type
_entity_poly.pdbx_seq_one_letter_code
_entity_poly.pdbx_strand_id
1 'polypeptide(L)'
;MKSLNVNNKIVSSKKSLKEICVEQPFLIINTSCGIGKYKFNKIGYDQNNKLIFEYSLIKDTDYKDTTSILFKIGKYYYLTAEQLLYAFKFLANS
;
A
#
# COMPACT_ATOMS: atom_id res chain seq x y z
N MET A 1 22.71 -43.85 -18.36
CA MET A 1 22.77 -43.51 -16.92
C MET A 1 22.13 -42.14 -16.71
N LYS A 2 21.12 -42.13 -15.83
CA LYS A 2 20.38 -41.04 -15.17
C LYS A 2 20.48 -39.62 -15.75
N SER A 3 19.35 -39.13 -16.30
CA SER A 3 19.08 -37.69 -16.37
C SER A 3 18.91 -37.14 -14.96
N LEU A 4 19.51 -35.98 -14.71
CA LEU A 4 19.27 -35.20 -13.50
C LEU A 4 18.01 -34.38 -13.74
N ASN A 5 16.91 -34.84 -13.15
CA ASN A 5 15.65 -34.11 -13.07
C ASN A 5 15.84 -32.98 -12.05
N VAL A 6 16.31 -31.82 -12.50
CA VAL A 6 16.44 -30.64 -11.65
C VAL A 6 15.05 -30.02 -11.54
N ASN A 7 14.30 -30.47 -10.53
CA ASN A 7 13.16 -29.73 -9.99
C ASN A 7 13.68 -28.43 -9.36
N ASN A 8 14.00 -27.44 -10.20
CA ASN A 8 14.15 -26.07 -9.76
C ASN A 8 12.77 -25.53 -9.47
N LYS A 9 12.24 -25.90 -8.31
CA LYS A 9 11.21 -25.15 -7.61
C LYS A 9 11.86 -23.83 -7.21
N ILE A 10 12.01 -22.90 -8.16
CA ILE A 10 12.31 -21.52 -7.86
C ILE A 10 11.09 -21.03 -7.11
N VAL A 11 11.14 -21.10 -5.77
CA VAL A 11 10.23 -20.34 -4.92
C VAL A 11 10.64 -18.88 -5.09
N SER A 12 10.22 -18.30 -6.20
CA SER A 12 10.29 -16.88 -6.47
C SER A 12 9.17 -16.24 -5.66
N SER A 13 9.36 -16.08 -4.35
CA SER A 13 8.43 -15.29 -3.53
C SER A 13 8.60 -13.77 -3.78
N LYS A 14 8.92 -13.38 -5.02
CA LYS A 14 8.95 -11.98 -5.45
C LYS A 14 7.52 -11.56 -5.74
N LYS A 15 6.78 -11.17 -4.70
CA LYS A 15 5.46 -10.58 -4.88
C LYS A 15 5.60 -9.20 -5.52
N SER A 16 4.74 -8.90 -6.48
CA SER A 16 4.66 -7.56 -7.04
C SER A 16 4.13 -6.56 -5.99
N LEU A 17 4.45 -5.27 -6.11
CA LEU A 17 3.87 -4.24 -5.24
C LEU A 17 2.34 -4.27 -5.24
N LYS A 18 1.74 -4.63 -6.38
CA LYS A 18 0.30 -4.83 -6.50
C LYS A 18 -0.20 -5.96 -5.61
N GLU A 19 0.44 -7.12 -5.67
CA GLU A 19 0.08 -8.27 -4.81
C GLU A 19 0.20 -7.92 -3.34
N ILE A 20 1.27 -7.23 -2.94
CA ILE A 20 1.45 -6.77 -1.55
C ILE A 20 0.29 -5.86 -1.12
N CYS A 21 -0.11 -4.91 -1.96
CA CYS A 21 -1.23 -4.01 -1.64
C CYS A 21 -2.59 -4.73 -1.61
N VAL A 22 -2.75 -5.85 -2.33
CA VAL A 22 -3.98 -6.64 -2.25
C VAL A 22 -4.01 -7.49 -0.98
N GLU A 23 -2.87 -8.06 -0.58
CA GLU A 23 -2.74 -8.90 0.61
C GLU A 23 -2.72 -8.09 1.92
N GLN A 24 -2.07 -6.93 1.91
CA GLN A 24 -2.01 -5.97 3.01
C GLN A 24 -2.62 -4.65 2.54
N PRO A 25 -3.96 -4.58 2.44
CA PRO A 25 -4.62 -3.42 1.84
C PRO A 25 -4.71 -2.22 2.76
N PHE A 26 -4.36 -2.35 4.04
CA PHE A 26 -4.56 -1.28 5.02
C PHE A 26 -3.26 -0.56 5.35
N LEU A 27 -3.33 0.77 5.34
CA LEU A 27 -2.28 1.66 5.83
C LEU A 27 -2.85 2.59 6.88
N ILE A 28 -2.06 2.85 7.92
CA ILE A 28 -2.33 3.91 8.90
C ILE A 28 -1.43 5.08 8.53
N ILE A 29 -2.04 6.22 8.23
CA ILE A 29 -1.31 7.41 7.76
C ILE A 29 -1.53 8.52 8.78
N ASN A 30 -0.42 9.04 9.31
CA ASN A 30 -0.41 10.26 10.09
C ASN A 30 -0.35 11.47 9.14
N THR A 31 -1.46 12.21 9.07
CA THR A 31 -1.58 13.40 8.23
C THR A 31 -1.46 14.65 9.09
N SER A 32 -1.31 15.83 8.47
CA SER A 32 -1.37 17.11 9.18
C SER A 32 -2.71 17.38 9.89
N CYS A 33 -3.75 16.60 9.57
CA CYS A 33 -5.10 16.77 10.08
C CYS A 33 -5.55 15.64 11.03
N GLY A 34 -4.63 14.75 11.42
CA GLY A 34 -4.89 13.60 12.29
C GLY A 34 -4.48 12.27 11.66
N ILE A 35 -4.80 11.17 12.36
CA ILE A 35 -4.43 9.81 11.96
C ILE A 35 -5.64 9.12 11.34
N GLY A 36 -5.47 8.58 10.13
CA GLY A 36 -6.52 7.88 9.39
C GLY A 36 -6.11 6.48 8.97
N LYS A 37 -7.10 5.59 8.87
CA LYS A 37 -6.93 4.27 8.24
C LYS A 37 -7.41 4.32 6.80
N TYR A 38 -6.59 3.78 5.92
CA TYR A 38 -6.82 3.82 4.49
C TYR A 38 -6.75 2.42 3.92
N LYS A 39 -7.63 2.14 2.95
CA LYS A 39 -7.67 0.88 2.20
C LYS A 39 -7.19 1.10 0.77
N PHE A 40 -6.33 0.22 0.28
CA PHE A 40 -5.89 0.19 -1.10
C PHE A 40 -7.09 0.13 -2.04
N ASN A 41 -7.11 1.00 -3.04
CA ASN A 41 -8.17 1.07 -4.03
C ASN A 41 -7.70 0.62 -5.41
N LYS A 42 -6.69 1.31 -5.98
CA LYS A 42 -6.17 1.00 -7.32
C LYS A 42 -4.75 1.50 -7.53
N ILE A 43 -4.16 1.08 -8.64
CA ILE A 43 -2.89 1.58 -9.16
C ILE A 43 -3.16 2.36 -10.45
N GLY A 44 -2.43 3.44 -10.64
CA GLY A 44 -2.45 4.23 -11.87
C GLY A 44 -1.08 4.86 -12.15
N TYR A 45 -1.06 5.77 -13.11
CA TYR A 45 0.11 6.54 -13.48
C TYR A 45 -0.22 8.03 -13.42
N ASP A 46 0.73 8.85 -12.97
CA ASP A 46 0.62 10.31 -13.08
C ASP A 46 0.98 10.80 -14.49
N GLN A 47 0.88 12.12 -14.69
CA GLN A 47 1.24 12.78 -15.95
C GLN A 47 2.72 12.61 -16.38
N ASN A 48 3.58 12.16 -15.47
CA ASN A 48 4.99 11.89 -15.72
C ASN A 48 5.29 10.38 -15.84
N ASN A 49 4.26 9.55 -16.05
CA ASN A 49 4.35 8.09 -16.07
C ASN A 49 4.91 7.47 -14.78
N LYS A 50 4.78 8.14 -13.63
CA LYS A 50 5.17 7.57 -12.33
C LYS A 50 4.03 6.70 -11.80
N LEU A 51 4.39 5.54 -11.24
CA LEU A 51 3.44 4.63 -10.62
C LEU A 51 2.85 5.23 -9.34
N ILE A 52 1.52 5.34 -9.29
CA ILE A 52 0.77 5.89 -8.15
C ILE A 52 -0.17 4.83 -7.59
N PHE A 53 -0.20 4.73 -6.27
CA PHE A 53 -1.11 3.89 -5.51
C PHE A 53 -2.16 4.77 -4.85
N GLU A 54 -3.43 4.56 -5.21
CA GLU A 54 -4.56 5.26 -4.61
C GLU A 54 -5.11 4.44 -3.45
N TYR A 55 -5.27 5.11 -2.32
CA TYR A 55 -5.83 4.59 -1.09
C TYR A 55 -7.06 5.41 -0.71
N SER A 56 -8.14 4.76 -0.32
CA SER A 56 -9.36 5.41 0.16
C SER A 56 -9.43 5.38 1.68
N LEU A 57 -9.68 6.54 2.30
CA LEU A 57 -9.99 6.67 3.72
C LEU A 57 -11.23 5.82 4.05
N ILE A 58 -11.11 4.98 5.07
CA ILE A 58 -12.22 4.16 5.56
C ILE A 58 -12.75 4.73 6.86
N LYS A 59 -14.05 4.59 7.07
CA LYS A 59 -14.67 4.88 8.36
C LYS A 59 -14.36 3.73 9.31
N ASP A 60 -13.46 3.97 10.24
CA ASP A 60 -13.08 3.03 11.28
C ASP A 60 -13.24 3.75 12.63
N THR A 61 -13.94 3.10 13.57
CA THR A 61 -14.29 3.69 14.86
C THR A 61 -13.07 3.93 15.75
N ASP A 62 -11.96 3.25 15.48
CA ASP A 62 -10.71 3.42 16.23
C ASP A 62 -9.97 4.71 15.82
N TYR A 63 -10.35 5.34 14.70
CA TYR A 63 -9.70 6.52 14.12
C TYR A 63 -10.64 7.73 14.13
N LYS A 64 -10.62 8.47 15.24
CA LYS A 64 -11.52 9.61 15.51
C LYS A 64 -11.35 10.77 14.53
N ASP A 65 -10.18 10.91 13.92
CA ASP A 65 -9.86 12.03 13.02
C ASP A 65 -10.43 11.87 11.61
N THR A 66 -11.05 10.71 11.30
CA THR A 66 -11.59 10.40 9.96
C THR A 66 -12.44 11.53 9.38
N THR A 67 -13.32 12.14 10.17
CA THR A 67 -14.19 13.25 9.70
C THR A 67 -13.39 14.52 9.39
N SER A 68 -12.41 14.86 10.23
CA SER A 68 -11.53 16.02 10.01
C SER A 68 -10.71 15.85 8.74
N ILE A 69 -10.12 14.66 8.56
CA ILE A 69 -9.34 14.30 7.38
C ILE A 69 -10.22 14.40 6.13
N LEU A 70 -11.39 13.77 6.13
CA LEU A 70 -12.30 13.77 4.98
C LEU A 70 -12.69 15.20 4.57
N PHE A 71 -12.97 16.07 5.55
CA PHE A 71 -13.37 17.45 5.29
C PHE A 71 -12.22 18.31 4.75
N LYS A 72 -11.00 18.13 5.27
CA LYS A 72 -9.86 19.01 4.96
C LYS A 72 -9.06 18.58 3.74
N ILE A 73 -8.80 17.29 3.59
CA ILE A 73 -7.92 16.76 2.53
C ILE A 73 -8.62 15.79 1.58
N GLY A 74 -9.85 15.36 1.93
CA GLY A 74 -10.66 14.49 1.08
C GLY A 74 -10.51 13.00 1.38
N LYS A 75 -11.13 12.19 0.51
CA LYS A 75 -11.26 10.74 0.69
C LYS A 75 -10.02 9.95 0.24
N TYR A 76 -9.29 10.45 -0.74
CA TYR A 76 -8.22 9.69 -1.39
C TYR A 76 -6.84 10.18 -0.98
N TYR A 77 -5.93 9.23 -0.79
CA TYR A 77 -4.53 9.47 -0.52
C TYR A 77 -3.70 8.76 -1.59
N TYR A 78 -2.69 9.45 -2.12
CA TYR A 78 -1.91 8.97 -3.25
C TYR A 78 -0.45 8.82 -2.83
N LEU A 79 0.11 7.64 -3.09
CA LEU A 79 1.50 7.32 -2.78
C LEU A 79 2.26 6.96 -4.05
N THR A 80 3.48 7.47 -4.18
CA THR A 80 4.43 6.91 -5.15
C THR A 80 4.90 5.54 -4.69
N ALA A 81 5.49 4.75 -5.61
CA ALA A 81 6.11 3.48 -5.25
C ALA A 81 7.16 3.62 -4.12
N GLU A 82 7.93 4.70 -4.13
CA GLU A 82 8.94 4.99 -3.10
C GLU A 82 8.30 5.24 -1.73
N GLN A 83 7.29 6.12 -1.66
CA GLN A 83 6.59 6.41 -0.41
C GLN A 83 5.91 5.16 0.16
N LEU A 84 5.33 4.34 -0.72
CA LEU A 84 4.73 3.07 -0.34
C LEU A 84 5.77 2.10 0.24
N LEU A 85 6.95 1.97 -0.38
CA LEU A 85 8.04 1.14 0.12
C LEU A 85 8.52 1.62 1.50
N TYR A 86 8.61 2.94 1.72
CA TYR A 86 8.93 3.48 3.04
C TYR A 86 7.88 3.12 4.09
N ALA A 87 6.59 3.20 3.75
CA ALA A 87 5.51 2.82 4.65
C ALA A 87 5.59 1.33 5.06
N PHE A 88 5.82 0.43 4.09
CA PHE A 88 5.98 -1.00 4.37
C PHE A 88 7.28 -1.34 5.09
N LYS A 89 8.38 -0.63 4.81
CA LYS A 89 9.64 -0.80 5.56
C LYS A 89 9.44 -0.44 7.03
N PHE A 90 8.69 0.62 7.33
CA PHE A 90 8.38 0.95 8.71
C PHE A 90 7.54 -0.15 9.37
N LEU A 91 6.50 -0.64 8.68
CA LEU A 91 5.66 -1.74 9.15
C LEU A 91 6.44 -3.04 9.42
N ALA A 92 7.48 -3.33 8.63
CA ALA A 92 8.32 -4.51 8.81
C ALA A 92 9.34 -4.39 9.96
N ASN A 93 9.63 -3.16 10.43
CA ASN A 93 10.60 -2.89 11.49
C ASN A 93 9.94 -2.43 12.81
N SER A 94 8.61 -2.34 12.85
CA SER A 94 7.78 -2.03 14.01
C SER A 94 7.24 -3.31 14.65
#